data_AF-A0A218PUZ8-F1
#
_entry.id   AF-A0A218PUZ8-F1
#
_cell.length_a   1.000
_cell.length_b   1.000
_cell.length_c   1.000
_cell.angle_alpha   90.00
_cell.angle_beta   90.00
_cell.angle_gamma   90.00
#
_symmetry.space_group_name_H-M   'P 1'
#
loop_
_entity.id
_entity.type
_entity.pdbx_description
1 polymer ?
#
loop_
_entity_poly.entity_id
_entity_poly.type
_entity_poly.pdbx_seq_one_letter_code
_entity_poly.pdbx_strand_id
1 'polypeptide(L)'
;MPIRNCALCGKEKPWTWEEAFYNTGFDGGLNSQTEQVVAVLKAAELEVITVDDADNSYIASIRNKYGIELVGPHDFPGDDDPHDFLPGYIIDLLYQAFPPAPPSPAAPVVMMNAWQRAVCASFSSGDCAHLAHDRNWAAALKDCGDPLFAFLMRELSDAEDCEDEATALQRLQSARDDIEEAILAVEAVQAG
;
A
#
# COMPACT_ATOMS: atom_id res chain seq x y z
N MET A 1 3.71 7.09 15.32
CA MET A 1 3.04 5.80 15.56
C MET A 1 2.65 5.68 17.01
N PRO A 2 1.39 5.41 17.32
CA PRO A 2 0.98 5.09 18.67
C PRO A 2 1.51 3.70 19.09
N ILE A 3 1.72 3.54 20.40
CA ILE A 3 2.24 2.31 21.01
C ILE A 3 1.20 1.81 21.99
N ARG A 4 0.93 0.50 21.98
CA ARG A 4 0.06 -0.20 22.93
C ARG A 4 0.85 -1.25 23.71
N ASN A 5 0.38 -1.62 24.89
CA ASN A 5 0.89 -2.79 25.60
C ASN A 5 0.09 -4.02 25.19
N CYS A 6 0.77 -5.07 24.74
CA CYS A 6 0.11 -6.33 24.40
C CYS A 6 -0.35 -7.06 25.66
N ALA A 7 -1.66 -7.29 25.83
CA ALA A 7 -2.21 -8.00 27.00
C ALA A 7 -1.64 -9.42 27.20
N LEU A 8 -1.20 -10.09 26.13
CA LEU A 8 -0.66 -11.45 26.22
C LEU A 8 0.77 -11.50 26.78
N CYS A 9 1.64 -10.60 26.33
CA CYS A 9 3.08 -10.69 26.62
C CYS A 9 3.66 -9.47 27.34
N GLY A 10 2.85 -8.44 27.58
CA GLY A 10 3.24 -7.20 28.26
C GLY A 10 4.22 -6.33 27.48
N LYS A 11 4.57 -6.69 26.24
CA LYS A 11 5.49 -5.90 25.41
C LYS A 11 4.75 -4.76 24.73
N GLU A 12 5.46 -3.65 24.59
CA GLU A 12 5.05 -2.55 23.73
C GLU A 12 5.02 -3.03 22.28
N LYS A 13 3.88 -2.83 21.63
CA LYS A 13 3.67 -3.08 20.21
C LYS A 13 3.19 -1.81 19.53
N PRO A 14 3.73 -1.48 18.35
CA PRO A 14 3.17 -0.42 17.55
C PRO A 14 1.80 -0.82 17.02
N TRP A 15 1.00 0.18 16.67
CA TRP A 15 -0.29 -0.03 16.03
C TRP A 15 -0.67 1.08 15.07
N THR A 16 -1.64 0.77 14.21
CA THR A 16 -2.14 1.61 13.13
C THR A 16 -3.65 1.76 13.26
N TRP A 17 -4.21 2.91 12.90
CA TRP A 17 -5.63 3.17 13.08
C TRP A 17 -6.49 2.28 12.17
N GLU A 18 -5.89 1.82 11.06
CA GLU A 18 -6.42 0.89 10.07
C GLU A 18 -6.89 -0.41 10.73
N GLU A 19 -6.17 -0.88 11.76
CA GLU A 19 -6.53 -2.08 12.54
C GLU A 19 -7.90 -1.97 13.25
N ALA A 20 -8.44 -0.76 13.45
CA ALA A 20 -9.79 -0.57 14.01
C ALA A 20 -10.92 -0.88 13.03
N PHE A 21 -10.60 -1.09 11.75
CA PHE A 21 -11.55 -1.41 10.68
C PHE A 21 -11.51 -2.88 10.26
N TYR A 22 -10.48 -3.64 10.67
CA TYR A 22 -10.37 -5.06 10.36
C TYR A 22 -11.27 -5.91 11.26
N ASN A 23 -11.93 -6.91 10.69
CA ASN A 23 -12.80 -7.83 11.45
C ASN A 23 -11.99 -8.72 12.43
N THR A 24 -10.71 -8.95 12.13
CA THR A 24 -9.73 -9.62 12.98
C THR A 24 -9.24 -8.74 14.13
N GLY A 25 -9.61 -7.45 14.09
CA GLY A 25 -9.25 -6.42 15.05
C GLY A 25 -7.76 -6.34 15.35
N PHE A 26 -7.46 -6.00 16.59
CA PHE A 26 -6.09 -5.76 17.05
C PHE A 26 -5.48 -7.01 17.67
N ASP A 27 -4.34 -7.47 17.13
CA ASP A 27 -3.63 -8.68 17.57
C ASP A 27 -4.53 -9.95 17.60
N GLY A 28 -5.53 -10.05 16.72
CA GLY A 28 -6.48 -11.18 16.71
C GLY A 28 -7.48 -11.17 17.86
N GLY A 29 -7.94 -9.99 18.29
CA GLY A 29 -9.02 -9.83 19.29
C GLY A 29 -8.61 -9.83 20.74
N LEU A 30 -7.40 -9.40 21.05
CA LEU A 30 -6.94 -9.42 22.45
C LEU A 30 -6.60 -8.03 23.00
N ASN A 31 -6.61 -6.98 22.16
CA ASN A 31 -6.24 -5.62 22.56
C ASN A 31 -6.90 -4.54 21.69
N SER A 32 -8.19 -4.25 21.87
CA SER A 32 -8.84 -3.21 21.06
C SER A 32 -8.27 -1.81 21.35
N GLN A 33 -7.83 -1.10 20.31
CA GLN A 33 -7.63 0.36 20.34
C GLN A 33 -8.76 1.08 19.59
N THR A 34 -9.80 0.36 19.18
CA THR A 34 -10.94 0.86 18.40
C THR A 34 -11.61 2.03 19.09
N GLU A 35 -11.72 2.00 20.42
CA GLU A 35 -12.27 3.10 21.21
C GLU A 35 -11.51 4.43 21.01
N GLN A 36 -10.19 4.39 20.82
CA GLN A 36 -9.39 5.60 20.59
C GLN A 36 -9.68 6.18 19.20
N VAL A 37 -9.76 5.31 18.20
CA VAL A 37 -10.14 5.72 16.82
C VAL A 37 -11.55 6.30 16.80
N VAL A 38 -12.50 5.63 17.47
CA VAL A 38 -13.88 6.10 17.64
C VAL A 38 -13.94 7.45 18.34
N ALA A 39 -13.13 7.67 19.39
CA ALA A 39 -13.10 8.94 20.10
C ALA A 39 -12.67 10.11 19.20
N VAL A 40 -11.67 9.89 18.33
CA VAL A 40 -11.22 10.90 17.35
C VAL A 40 -12.32 11.22 16.35
N LEU A 41 -12.98 10.19 15.79
CA LEU A 41 -14.06 10.37 14.83
C LEU A 41 -15.26 11.11 15.47
N LYS A 42 -15.64 10.74 16.70
CA LYS A 42 -16.71 11.43 17.44
C LYS A 42 -16.35 12.88 17.76
N ALA A 43 -15.09 13.18 18.06
CA ALA A 43 -14.63 14.56 18.27
C ALA A 43 -14.75 15.41 17.00
N ALA A 44 -14.74 14.80 15.82
CA ALA A 44 -15.01 15.44 14.53
C ALA A 44 -16.52 15.50 14.16
N GLU A 45 -17.41 15.33 15.13
CA GLU A 45 -18.87 15.32 14.94
C GLU A 45 -19.38 14.19 14.02
N LEU A 46 -18.64 13.08 13.92
CA LEU A 46 -19.08 11.89 13.20
C LEU A 46 -19.80 10.92 14.13
N GLU A 47 -20.88 10.32 13.63
CA GLU A 47 -21.53 9.19 14.28
C GLU A 47 -20.80 7.91 13.84
N VAL A 48 -20.44 7.05 14.80
CA VAL A 48 -19.67 5.83 14.54
C VAL A 48 -20.38 4.66 15.19
N ILE A 49 -20.60 3.61 14.40
CA ILE A 49 -21.16 2.34 14.85
C ILE A 49 -20.01 1.32 14.91
N THR A 50 -19.86 0.68 16.07
CA THR A 50 -18.94 -0.42 16.28
C THR A 50 -19.69 -1.73 16.37
N VAL A 51 -19.06 -2.82 15.93
CA VAL A 51 -19.52 -4.19 16.12
C VAL A 51 -18.54 -4.89 17.05
N ASP A 52 -19.09 -5.55 18.07
CA ASP A 52 -18.34 -6.38 19.00
C ASP A 52 -18.59 -7.86 18.67
N ASP A 53 -17.51 -8.60 18.49
CA ASP A 53 -17.42 -10.06 18.42
C ASP A 53 -16.78 -10.57 19.72
N ALA A 54 -16.77 -11.89 19.95
CA ALA A 54 -16.26 -12.57 21.14
C ALA A 54 -14.91 -12.02 21.62
N ASP A 55 -14.03 -11.66 20.69
CA ASP A 55 -12.69 -11.15 20.97
C ASP A 55 -12.43 -9.76 20.32
N ASN A 56 -13.22 -9.33 19.33
CA ASN A 56 -12.92 -8.14 18.53
C ASN A 56 -13.94 -7.01 18.70
N SER A 57 -13.48 -5.77 18.53
CA SER A 57 -14.34 -4.61 18.34
C SER A 57 -13.81 -3.83 17.15
N TYR A 58 -14.64 -3.59 16.14
CA TYR A 58 -14.24 -2.87 14.92
C TYR A 58 -15.32 -1.88 14.49
N ILE A 59 -14.92 -0.87 13.71
CA ILE A 59 -15.81 0.15 13.16
C ILE A 59 -16.54 -0.45 11.97
N ALA A 60 -17.87 -0.44 12.01
CA ALA A 60 -18.72 -1.01 10.97
C ALA A 60 -19.54 0.03 10.20
N SER A 61 -19.62 1.27 10.70
CA SER A 61 -20.24 2.36 9.94
C SER A 61 -19.82 3.73 10.46
N ILE A 62 -19.77 4.71 9.56
CA ILE A 62 -19.54 6.11 9.89
C ILE A 62 -20.58 6.98 9.17
N ARG A 63 -21.19 7.92 9.90
CA ARG A 63 -22.08 8.95 9.34
C ARG A 63 -21.60 10.33 9.71
N ASN A 64 -21.88 11.31 8.84
CA ASN A 64 -21.72 12.71 9.23
C ASN A 64 -22.90 13.20 10.08
N LYS A 65 -22.79 14.40 10.64
CA LYS A 65 -23.86 15.05 11.43
C LYS A 65 -25.20 15.26 10.71
N TYR A 66 -25.26 15.07 9.40
CA TYR A 66 -26.50 15.13 8.62
C TYR A 66 -27.15 13.75 8.44
N GLY A 67 -26.58 12.70 9.03
CA GLY A 67 -27.05 11.32 8.90
C GLY A 67 -26.71 10.68 7.55
N ILE A 68 -25.82 11.28 6.75
CA ILE A 68 -25.35 10.69 5.50
C ILE A 68 -24.31 9.63 5.85
N GLU A 69 -24.55 8.40 5.38
CA GLU A 69 -23.61 7.29 5.44
C GLU A 69 -22.36 7.61 4.61
N LEU A 70 -21.21 7.58 5.27
CA LEU A 70 -19.89 7.78 4.66
C LEU A 70 -19.18 6.47 4.43
N VAL A 71 -19.43 5.51 5.34
CA VAL A 71 -19.02 4.11 5.22
C VAL A 71 -20.16 3.28 5.78
N GLY A 72 -20.71 2.37 4.97
CA GLY A 72 -21.83 1.54 5.35
C GLY A 72 -21.43 0.15 5.84
N PRO A 73 -22.31 -0.57 6.55
CA PRO A 73 -22.06 -1.93 7.04
C PRO A 73 -21.93 -2.99 5.94
N HIS A 74 -22.31 -2.66 4.70
CA HIS A 74 -22.14 -3.52 3.53
C HIS A 74 -20.83 -3.27 2.77
N ASP A 75 -20.10 -2.20 3.13
CA ASP A 75 -18.84 -1.82 2.50
C ASP A 75 -17.64 -2.48 3.19
N PHE A 76 -17.88 -3.33 4.19
CA PHE A 76 -16.86 -4.05 4.96
C PHE A 76 -16.83 -5.55 4.62
N PRO A 77 -15.98 -6.00 3.69
CA PRO A 77 -15.62 -7.41 3.61
C PRO A 77 -14.62 -7.83 4.71
N GLY A 78 -14.20 -6.91 5.59
CA GLY A 78 -13.43 -7.19 6.80
C GLY A 78 -11.92 -7.35 6.60
N ASP A 79 -11.49 -7.54 5.34
CA ASP A 79 -10.09 -7.65 4.91
C ASP A 79 -9.64 -6.52 3.94
N ASP A 80 -10.53 -5.62 3.54
CA ASP A 80 -10.21 -4.51 2.62
C ASP A 80 -9.42 -3.40 3.33
N ASP A 81 -8.53 -2.72 2.58
CA ASP A 81 -7.77 -1.58 3.09
C ASP A 81 -8.72 -0.39 3.34
N PRO A 82 -8.76 0.18 4.57
CA PRO A 82 -9.58 1.34 4.88
C PRO A 82 -9.34 2.56 3.97
N HIS A 83 -8.16 2.66 3.35
CA HIS A 83 -7.86 3.72 2.40
C HIS A 83 -8.71 3.67 1.13
N ASP A 84 -9.22 2.49 0.76
CA ASP A 84 -9.97 2.30 -0.48
C ASP A 84 -11.43 2.77 -0.36
N PHE A 85 -11.99 2.76 0.85
CA PHE A 85 -13.39 3.10 1.08
C PHE A 85 -13.61 4.30 2.02
N LEU A 86 -12.62 4.72 2.80
CA LEU A 86 -12.77 5.91 3.63
C LEU A 86 -12.68 7.20 2.80
N PRO A 87 -13.56 8.18 3.04
CA PRO A 87 -13.38 9.52 2.52
C PRO A 87 -12.03 10.12 2.94
N GLY A 88 -11.34 10.78 2.02
CA GLY A 88 -9.99 11.33 2.25
C GLY A 88 -9.87 12.23 3.49
N TYR A 89 -10.90 13.00 3.83
CA TYR A 89 -10.86 13.86 5.03
C TYR A 89 -10.90 13.06 6.35
N ILE A 90 -11.45 11.84 6.34
CA ILE A 90 -11.39 10.94 7.50
C ILE A 90 -9.98 10.36 7.62
N ILE A 91 -9.38 9.97 6.49
CA ILE A 91 -7.99 9.50 6.45
C ILE A 91 -7.05 10.59 7.00
N ASP A 92 -7.20 11.83 6.53
CA ASP A 92 -6.40 12.97 7.00
C ASP A 92 -6.55 13.20 8.51
N LEU A 93 -7.80 13.14 9.02
CA LEU A 93 -8.11 13.26 10.44
C LEU A 93 -7.42 12.16 11.27
N LEU A 94 -7.49 10.91 10.79
CA LEU A 94 -6.91 9.76 11.49
C LEU A 94 -5.38 9.79 11.46
N TYR A 95 -4.76 10.22 10.37
CA TYR A 95 -3.31 10.43 10.33
C TYR A 95 -2.86 11.60 11.20
N GLN A 96 -3.67 12.65 11.32
CA GLN A 96 -3.36 13.75 12.23
C GLN A 96 -3.37 13.27 13.69
N ALA A 97 -4.31 12.40 14.07
CA ALA A 97 -4.44 11.90 15.43
C ALA A 97 -3.48 10.73 15.74
N PHE A 98 -3.28 9.84 14.78
CA PHE A 98 -2.46 8.63 14.86
C PHE A 98 -1.44 8.63 13.72
N PRO A 99 -0.45 9.55 13.76
CA PRO A 99 0.54 9.59 12.71
C PRO A 99 1.24 8.23 12.63
N PRO A 100 1.56 7.73 11.43
CA PRO A 100 2.35 6.53 11.27
C PRO A 100 3.70 6.70 11.96
N ALA A 101 4.52 5.66 12.02
CA ALA A 101 5.89 5.90 12.45
C ALA A 101 6.47 7.02 11.59
N PRO A 102 7.19 7.99 12.18
CA PRO A 102 8.04 8.82 11.34
C PRO A 102 8.82 7.84 10.47
N PRO A 103 8.88 8.04 9.14
CA PRO A 103 9.65 7.15 8.31
C PRO A 103 11.01 7.02 8.98
N SER A 104 11.43 5.76 9.19
CA SER A 104 12.83 5.51 9.49
C SER A 104 13.65 6.38 8.54
N PRO A 105 14.77 7.01 8.93
CA PRO A 105 15.53 7.91 8.07
C PRO A 105 16.10 7.28 6.77
N ALA A 106 15.59 6.12 6.34
CA ALA A 106 15.76 5.54 5.03
C ALA A 106 14.39 5.18 4.41
N ALA A 107 13.77 6.14 3.73
CA ALA A 107 13.28 6.05 2.34
C ALA A 107 12.09 7.01 2.14
N PRO A 108 12.17 7.97 1.20
CA PRO A 108 10.97 8.70 0.76
C PRO A 108 9.95 7.71 0.19
N VAL A 109 8.66 8.08 0.22
CA VAL A 109 7.64 7.41 -0.60
C VAL A 109 8.02 7.68 -2.05
N VAL A 110 8.80 6.78 -2.65
CA VAL A 110 9.22 6.87 -4.04
C VAL A 110 7.99 6.56 -4.86
N MET A 111 7.25 7.59 -5.28
CA MET A 111 6.25 7.42 -6.32
C MET A 111 6.99 6.98 -7.58
N MET A 112 6.45 6.03 -8.35
CA MET A 112 7.00 5.71 -9.67
C MET A 112 7.16 7.00 -10.48
N ASN A 113 8.25 7.15 -11.22
CA ASN A 113 8.36 8.25 -12.17
C ASN A 113 7.50 7.98 -13.42
N ALA A 114 7.50 8.91 -14.36
CA ALA A 114 6.67 8.80 -15.56
C ALA A 114 7.03 7.57 -16.41
N TRP A 115 8.30 7.19 -16.44
CA TRP A 115 8.83 6.10 -17.27
C TRP A 115 8.50 4.73 -16.66
N GLN A 116 8.67 4.58 -15.36
CA GLN A 116 8.23 3.40 -14.61
C GLN A 116 6.73 3.17 -14.78
N ARG A 117 5.90 4.23 -14.68
CA ARG A 117 4.45 4.13 -14.93
C ARG A 117 4.12 3.71 -16.36
N ALA A 118 4.82 4.26 -17.36
CA ALA A 118 4.60 3.91 -18.77
C ALA A 118 4.91 2.43 -19.02
N VAL A 119 6.05 1.93 -18.53
CA VAL A 119 6.41 0.51 -18.65
C VAL A 119 5.43 -0.36 -17.87
N CYS A 120 5.10 0.00 -16.63
CA CYS A 120 4.12 -0.68 -15.80
C CYS A 120 2.75 -0.85 -16.48
N ALA A 121 2.28 0.17 -17.20
CA ALA A 121 1.01 0.11 -17.95
C ALA A 121 1.08 -0.78 -19.21
N SER A 122 2.25 -0.95 -19.82
CA SER A 122 2.41 -1.68 -21.09
C SER A 122 2.96 -3.11 -20.93
N PHE A 123 3.68 -3.39 -19.85
CA PHE A 123 4.41 -4.64 -19.66
C PHE A 123 3.45 -5.82 -19.58
N SER A 124 3.76 -6.90 -20.29
CA SER A 124 2.90 -8.09 -20.41
C SER A 124 1.43 -7.72 -20.72
N SER A 125 1.20 -6.83 -21.68
CA SER A 125 -0.15 -6.36 -22.03
C SER A 125 -0.92 -5.69 -20.88
N GLY A 126 -0.20 -5.15 -19.89
CA GLY A 126 -0.77 -4.41 -18.76
C GLY A 126 -1.01 -5.23 -17.50
N ASP A 127 -0.53 -6.46 -17.40
CA ASP A 127 -0.68 -7.30 -16.20
C ASP A 127 -0.18 -6.61 -14.93
N CYS A 128 0.85 -5.77 -15.06
CA CYS A 128 1.46 -5.04 -13.95
C CYS A 128 0.82 -3.66 -13.72
N ALA A 129 -0.15 -3.22 -14.51
CA ALA A 129 -0.66 -1.84 -14.48
C ALA A 129 -1.25 -1.42 -13.12
N HIS A 130 -1.75 -2.39 -12.35
CA HIS A 130 -2.28 -2.18 -11.00
C HIS A 130 -1.21 -1.62 -10.04
N LEU A 131 0.07 -1.91 -10.25
CA LEU A 131 1.17 -1.45 -9.40
C LEU A 131 1.46 0.05 -9.54
N ALA A 132 1.05 0.70 -10.63
CA ALA A 132 1.30 2.12 -10.86
C ALA A 132 0.60 3.04 -9.84
N HIS A 133 -0.40 2.52 -9.15
CA HIS A 133 -1.21 3.25 -8.16
C HIS A 133 -0.97 2.79 -6.72
N ASP A 134 -0.13 1.75 -6.52
CA ASP A 134 0.18 1.21 -5.21
C ASP A 134 1.24 2.08 -4.51
N ARG A 135 0.92 2.58 -3.30
CA ARG A 135 1.86 3.38 -2.49
C ARG A 135 3.05 2.57 -1.98
N ASN A 136 2.93 1.26 -1.98
CA ASN A 136 3.96 0.29 -1.62
C ASN A 136 4.38 -0.56 -2.84
N TRP A 137 4.27 -0.02 -4.06
CA TRP A 137 4.62 -0.72 -5.30
C TRP A 137 6.01 -1.35 -5.27
N ALA A 138 6.98 -0.77 -4.55
CA ALA A 138 8.32 -1.32 -4.43
C ALA A 138 8.37 -2.64 -3.64
N ALA A 139 7.47 -2.83 -2.67
CA ALA A 139 7.28 -4.12 -2.01
C ALA A 139 6.47 -5.06 -2.91
N ALA A 140 5.36 -4.59 -3.50
CA ALA A 140 4.53 -5.38 -4.41
C ALA A 140 5.32 -5.87 -5.65
N LEU A 141 6.34 -5.13 -6.09
CA LEU A 141 7.26 -5.54 -7.15
C LEU A 141 8.05 -6.80 -6.77
N LYS A 142 8.39 -7.00 -5.49
CA LYS A 142 9.05 -8.22 -5.03
C LYS A 142 8.12 -9.44 -5.11
N ASP A 143 6.82 -9.20 -4.92
CA ASP A 143 5.80 -10.24 -4.92
C ASP A 143 5.22 -10.50 -6.33
N CYS A 144 5.42 -9.57 -7.27
CA CYS A 144 5.01 -9.68 -8.68
C CYS A 144 5.60 -10.91 -9.39
N GLY A 145 6.76 -11.41 -8.94
CA GLY A 145 7.34 -12.66 -9.43
C GLY A 145 7.95 -12.61 -10.84
N ASP A 146 7.88 -11.47 -11.54
CA ASP A 146 8.52 -11.28 -12.84
C ASP A 146 9.88 -10.55 -12.69
N PRO A 147 11.01 -11.25 -12.88
CA PRO A 147 12.33 -10.67 -12.69
C PRO A 147 12.71 -9.67 -13.78
N LEU A 148 12.16 -9.79 -15.00
CA LEU A 148 12.39 -8.83 -16.07
C LEU A 148 11.67 -7.52 -15.76
N PHE A 149 10.42 -7.60 -15.32
CA PHE A 149 9.68 -6.41 -14.90
C PHE A 149 10.40 -5.69 -13.74
N ALA A 150 10.83 -6.45 -12.72
CA ALA A 150 11.57 -5.88 -11.59
C ALA A 150 12.88 -5.21 -12.01
N PHE A 151 13.61 -5.80 -12.96
CA PHE A 151 14.80 -5.21 -13.55
C PHE A 151 14.48 -3.87 -14.24
N LEU A 152 13.47 -3.84 -15.11
CA LEU A 152 13.07 -2.63 -15.85
C LEU A 152 12.63 -1.51 -14.89
N MET A 153 11.87 -1.84 -13.84
CA MET A 153 11.47 -0.86 -12.83
C MET A 153 12.67 -0.24 -12.11
N ARG A 154 13.72 -1.03 -11.84
CA ARG A 154 14.94 -0.52 -11.20
C ARG A 154 15.73 0.39 -12.14
N GLU A 155 15.98 -0.04 -13.37
CA GLU A 155 16.73 0.72 -14.38
C GLU A 155 16.11 2.09 -14.65
N LEU A 156 14.78 2.17 -14.61
CA LEU A 156 14.05 3.40 -14.85
C LEU A 156 13.87 4.26 -13.61
N SER A 157 14.39 3.87 -12.44
CA SER A 157 14.17 4.62 -11.20
C SER A 157 15.05 5.88 -11.13
N ASP A 158 14.55 6.92 -10.46
CA ASP A 158 15.33 8.14 -10.18
C ASP A 158 16.59 7.83 -9.34
N ALA A 159 16.56 6.75 -8.55
CA ALA A 159 17.72 6.29 -7.78
C ALA A 159 18.86 5.75 -8.64
N GLU A 160 18.59 5.40 -9.89
CA GLU A 160 19.56 5.02 -10.91
C GLU A 160 19.85 6.19 -11.86
N ASP A 161 19.70 7.44 -11.40
CA ASP A 161 19.94 8.65 -12.20
C ASP A 161 19.13 8.70 -13.51
N CYS A 162 17.96 8.05 -13.57
CA CYS A 162 17.08 8.02 -14.74
C CYS A 162 16.05 9.16 -14.71
N GLU A 163 16.55 10.41 -14.80
CA GLU A 163 15.72 11.61 -14.59
C GLU A 163 14.99 12.09 -15.86
N ASP A 164 15.41 11.66 -17.05
CA ASP A 164 14.87 12.14 -18.33
C ASP A 164 14.54 11.03 -19.35
N GLU A 165 13.77 11.41 -20.36
CA GLU A 165 13.28 10.51 -21.42
C GLU A 165 14.42 9.88 -22.22
N ALA A 166 15.47 10.65 -22.51
CA ALA A 166 16.59 10.19 -23.30
C ALA A 166 17.36 9.07 -22.57
N THR A 167 17.57 9.24 -21.28
CA THR A 167 18.22 8.27 -20.40
C THR A 167 17.35 7.01 -20.24
N ALA A 168 16.03 7.18 -20.04
CA ALA A 168 15.09 6.08 -19.96
C ALA A 168 15.11 5.21 -21.24
N LEU A 169 15.00 5.85 -22.41
CA LEU A 169 15.06 5.16 -23.70
C LEU A 169 16.42 4.49 -23.93
N GLN A 170 17.52 5.17 -23.59
CA GLN A 170 18.86 4.59 -23.72
C GLN A 170 19.02 3.32 -22.88
N ARG A 171 18.56 3.33 -21.62
CA ARG A 171 18.62 2.15 -20.74
C ARG A 171 17.78 0.99 -21.27
N LEU A 172 16.56 1.27 -21.75
CA LEU A 172 15.71 0.25 -22.37
C LEU A 172 16.32 -0.31 -23.66
N GLN A 173 16.95 0.54 -24.46
CA GLN A 173 17.64 0.12 -25.69
C GLN A 173 18.82 -0.79 -25.36
N SER A 174 19.64 -0.43 -24.36
CA SER A 174 20.76 -1.28 -23.92
C SER A 174 20.28 -2.65 -23.44
N ALA A 175 19.22 -2.69 -22.62
CA ALA A 175 18.65 -3.94 -22.15
C ALA A 175 18.12 -4.81 -23.29
N ARG A 176 17.51 -4.20 -24.32
CA ARG A 176 17.06 -4.91 -25.52
C ARG A 176 18.25 -5.49 -26.28
N ASP A 177 19.26 -4.67 -26.55
CA ASP A 177 20.44 -5.08 -27.33
C ASP A 177 21.18 -6.24 -26.63
N ASP A 178 21.30 -6.22 -25.29
CA ASP A 178 21.88 -7.31 -24.50
C ASP A 178 21.06 -8.63 -24.62
N ILE A 179 19.73 -8.52 -24.61
CA ILE A 179 18.83 -9.68 -24.77
C ILE A 179 18.95 -10.26 -26.19
N GLU A 180 18.99 -9.39 -27.21
CA GLU A 180 19.15 -9.80 -28.61
C GLU A 180 20.50 -10.52 -28.84
N GLU A 181 21.59 -10.04 -28.24
CA GLU A 181 22.90 -10.71 -28.30
C GLU A 181 22.85 -12.10 -27.64
N ALA A 182 22.21 -12.21 -26.47
CA ALA A 182 22.04 -13.49 -25.80
C ALA A 182 21.21 -14.48 -26.62
N ILE A 183 20.15 -14.02 -27.30
CA ILE A 183 19.33 -14.84 -28.20
C ILE A 183 20.19 -15.40 -29.33
N LEU A 184 20.97 -14.55 -30.01
CA LEU A 184 21.85 -14.98 -31.11
C LEU A 184 22.86 -16.04 -30.65
N ALA A 185 23.42 -15.88 -29.44
CA ALA A 185 24.34 -16.86 -28.86
C ALA A 185 23.66 -18.21 -28.61
N VAL A 186 22.42 -18.22 -28.12
CA VAL A 186 21.63 -19.45 -27.90
C VAL A 186 21.27 -20.13 -29.21
N GLU A 187 20.84 -19.37 -30.22
CA GLU A 187 20.53 -19.90 -31.55
C GLU A 187 21.76 -20.54 -32.21
N ALA A 188 22.93 -19.93 -32.05
CA ALA A 188 24.18 -20.47 -32.56
C ALA A 188 24.53 -21.85 -31.98
N VAL A 189 24.13 -22.14 -30.73
CA VAL A 189 24.31 -23.48 -30.12
C VAL A 189 23.41 -24.52 -30.77
N GLN A 190 22.21 -24.15 -31.22
CA GLN A 190 21.28 -25.08 -31.86
C GLN A 190 21.66 -25.40 -33.31
N ALA A 191 22.45 -24.53 -33.95
CA ALA A 191 22.87 -24.67 -35.34
C ALA A 191 24.19 -25.46 -35.52
N GLY A 192 24.89 -25.79 -34.44
CA GLY A 192 26.15 -26.57 -34.43
C GLY A 192 25.95 -28.00 -33.94
#